data_AF-A0AAU5DI52-F1
#
_entry.id   AF-A0AAU5DI52-F1
#
_cell.length_a   1.000
_cell.length_b   1.000
_cell.length_c   1.000
_cell.angle_alpha   90.00
_cell.angle_beta   90.00
_cell.angle_gamma   90.00
#
_symmetry.space_group_name_H-M   'P 1'
#
loop_
_entity.id
_entity.type
_entity.pdbx_description
1 polymer ?
#
loop_
_entity_poly.entity_id
_entity_poly.type
_entity_poly.pdbx_seq_one_letter_code
_entity_poly.pdbx_strand_id
1 'polypeptide(L)'
;MTRDRSAVIAATGTSAPGSTQTAPAEPADEAADVREFVTRAWCRLLGCTHLTEHADFFARGGDSLLMTRLVRWIAREFGVTVPLHEMSRRNLGDQVALVHSLRSRARPRRTGPAGVREVRAFVTQAWRDLLDCPTPGRRSDFFALGGDSLLTTRLVQRVGREFGVQVPVHDMLAAPTVDEQTLLVVGLLTGGPRPTLGLPDRAA
;
A
#
# COMPACT_ATOMS: atom_id res chain seq x y z
N MET A 1 -64.29 -21.44 24.24
CA MET A 1 -63.22 -20.73 23.51
C MET A 1 -63.39 -19.25 23.73
N THR A 2 -62.83 -18.70 24.83
CA THR A 2 -62.72 -17.25 25.02
C THR A 2 -61.50 -17.02 25.91
N ARG A 3 -60.37 -16.63 25.32
CA ARG A 3 -59.22 -16.14 26.07
C ARG A 3 -58.88 -14.74 25.60
N ASP A 4 -59.24 -13.83 26.50
CA ASP A 4 -58.65 -12.55 26.85
C ASP A 4 -57.26 -12.25 26.24
N ARG A 5 -57.15 -11.07 25.63
CA ARG A 5 -55.88 -10.41 25.32
C ARG A 5 -56.00 -8.92 25.63
N SER A 6 -55.99 -8.58 26.92
CA SER A 6 -55.68 -7.24 27.39
C SER A 6 -54.21 -7.12 27.81
N ALA A 7 -53.62 -6.02 27.34
CA ALA A 7 -52.27 -5.49 27.50
C ALA A 7 -51.46 -5.86 28.76
N VAL A 8 -50.16 -6.06 28.58
CA VAL A 8 -49.13 -5.53 29.49
C VAL A 8 -47.98 -4.95 28.67
N ILE A 9 -47.78 -3.66 28.86
CA ILE A 9 -46.65 -2.85 28.41
C ILE A 9 -45.62 -2.93 29.55
N ALA A 10 -44.42 -3.40 29.27
CA ALA A 10 -43.30 -3.30 30.21
C ALA A 10 -42.08 -2.79 29.46
N ALA A 11 -41.76 -1.53 29.75
CA ALA A 11 -40.48 -0.94 29.41
C ALA A 11 -39.41 -1.48 30.36
N THR A 12 -38.32 -1.99 29.80
CA THR A 12 -37.02 -2.02 30.46
C THR A 12 -36.03 -1.38 29.52
N GLY A 13 -35.53 -0.21 29.92
CA GLY A 13 -34.38 0.40 29.28
C GLY A 13 -33.12 -0.40 29.58
N THR A 14 -32.11 -0.25 28.72
CA THR A 14 -30.79 0.28 29.09
C THR A 14 -29.87 0.13 27.88
N SER A 15 -29.35 1.27 27.45
CA SER A 15 -28.37 1.45 26.39
C SER A 15 -27.11 0.63 26.61
N ALA A 16 -26.70 -0.11 25.58
CA ALA A 16 -25.30 -0.21 25.13
C ALA A 16 -25.23 -1.02 23.82
N PRO A 17 -25.00 -0.41 22.65
CA PRO A 17 -24.14 -1.06 21.68
C PRO A 17 -22.70 -0.83 22.14
N GLY A 18 -22.04 -1.92 22.51
CA GLY A 18 -20.63 -1.92 22.84
C GLY A 18 -19.83 -1.22 21.75
N SER A 19 -18.84 -0.45 22.20
CA SER A 19 -17.74 0.07 21.39
C SER A 19 -17.17 -1.05 20.53
N THR A 20 -17.68 -1.18 19.31
CA THR A 20 -16.97 -1.90 18.27
C THR A 20 -15.91 -0.94 17.79
N GLN A 21 -14.77 -1.06 18.46
CA GLN A 21 -13.50 -0.53 18.03
C GLN A 21 -13.33 -0.85 16.55
N THR A 22 -13.65 0.13 15.70
CA THR A 22 -13.45 0.08 14.27
C THR A 22 -11.97 0.35 14.04
N ALA A 23 -11.20 -0.73 14.04
CA ALA A 23 -9.86 -0.82 13.48
C ALA A 23 -9.96 -1.55 12.11
N PRO A 24 -9.06 -1.28 11.16
CA PRO A 24 -9.41 -0.94 9.78
C PRO A 24 -9.88 -2.13 8.91
N ALA A 25 -11.01 -1.91 8.24
CA ALA A 25 -11.66 -2.80 7.27
C ALA A 25 -10.96 -2.84 5.89
N GLU A 26 -9.65 -3.10 5.85
CA GLU A 26 -8.84 -2.86 4.64
C GLU A 26 -8.08 -4.08 4.04
N PRO A 27 -8.57 -5.34 4.18
CA PRO A 27 -8.16 -6.38 3.22
C PRO A 27 -9.33 -7.06 2.48
N ALA A 28 -10.56 -6.96 2.98
CA ALA A 28 -11.74 -7.58 2.33
C ALA A 28 -12.25 -6.76 1.14
N ASP A 29 -12.11 -5.43 1.20
CA ASP A 29 -12.58 -4.50 0.18
C ASP A 29 -11.75 -4.59 -1.12
N GLU A 30 -10.45 -4.90 -1.02
CA GLU A 30 -9.51 -5.01 -2.15
C GLU A 30 -9.64 -6.29 -3.00
N ALA A 31 -10.35 -7.29 -2.51
CA ALA A 31 -10.74 -8.44 -3.32
C ALA A 31 -12.15 -8.23 -3.88
N ALA A 32 -12.99 -7.45 -3.19
CA ALA A 32 -14.32 -7.08 -3.64
C ALA A 32 -14.25 -6.13 -4.85
N ASP A 33 -13.40 -5.11 -4.82
CA ASP A 33 -13.22 -4.15 -5.93
C ASP A 33 -12.69 -4.81 -7.21
N VAL A 34 -11.69 -5.69 -7.12
CA VAL A 34 -11.16 -6.47 -8.25
C VAL A 34 -12.25 -7.38 -8.81
N ARG A 35 -13.00 -8.06 -7.94
CA ARG A 35 -14.10 -8.92 -8.35
C ARG A 35 -15.17 -8.15 -9.09
N GLU A 36 -15.61 -7.03 -8.53
CA GLU A 36 -16.61 -6.15 -9.13
C GLU A 36 -16.15 -5.67 -10.51
N PHE A 37 -14.89 -5.21 -10.61
CA PHE A 37 -14.33 -4.73 -11.86
C PHE A 37 -14.28 -5.81 -12.94
N VAL A 38 -13.70 -6.97 -12.65
CA VAL A 38 -13.53 -8.06 -13.64
C VAL A 38 -14.91 -8.58 -14.07
N THR A 39 -15.84 -8.76 -13.13
CA THR A 39 -17.22 -9.18 -13.43
C THR A 39 -17.93 -8.17 -14.33
N ARG A 40 -17.87 -6.88 -14.00
CA ARG A 40 -18.44 -5.80 -14.81
C ARG A 40 -17.81 -5.73 -16.20
N ALA A 41 -16.50 -5.92 -16.30
CA ALA A 41 -15.79 -5.95 -17.57
C ALA A 41 -16.23 -7.13 -18.45
N TRP A 42 -16.38 -8.33 -17.87
CA TRP A 42 -16.92 -9.49 -18.57
C TRP A 42 -18.34 -9.26 -19.09
N CYS A 43 -19.24 -8.76 -18.24
CA CYS A 43 -20.61 -8.44 -18.64
C CYS A 43 -20.64 -7.45 -19.82
N ARG A 44 -19.77 -6.43 -19.79
CA ARG A 44 -19.67 -5.44 -20.86
C ARG A 44 -19.10 -6.00 -22.16
N LEU A 45 -18.15 -6.93 -22.09
CA LEU A 45 -17.51 -7.52 -23.28
C LEU A 45 -18.36 -8.62 -23.92
N LEU A 46 -19.03 -9.43 -23.09
CA LEU A 46 -19.77 -10.63 -23.52
C LEU A 46 -21.29 -10.39 -23.63
N GLY A 47 -21.79 -9.21 -23.23
CA GLY A 47 -23.22 -8.92 -23.20
C GLY A 47 -24.02 -9.77 -22.19
N CYS A 48 -23.35 -10.36 -21.20
CA CYS A 48 -23.96 -11.21 -20.19
C CYS A 48 -24.42 -10.40 -18.98
N THR A 49 -25.48 -10.84 -18.29
CA THR A 49 -26.00 -10.20 -17.06
C THR A 49 -25.74 -11.01 -15.78
N HIS A 50 -25.51 -12.32 -15.91
CA HIS A 50 -25.21 -13.22 -14.80
C HIS A 50 -23.96 -14.06 -15.06
N LEU A 51 -23.00 -13.98 -14.13
CA LEU A 51 -21.75 -14.73 -14.14
C LEU A 51 -21.57 -15.44 -12.79
N THR A 52 -20.99 -16.63 -12.84
CA THR A 52 -20.57 -17.39 -11.66
C THR A 52 -19.05 -17.37 -11.57
N GLU A 53 -18.48 -17.65 -10.39
CA GLU A 53 -17.03 -17.68 -10.21
C GLU A 53 -16.34 -18.71 -11.11
N HIS A 54 -16.98 -19.84 -11.38
CA HIS A 54 -16.45 -20.88 -12.26
C HIS A 54 -16.72 -20.63 -13.75
N ALA A 55 -17.26 -19.46 -14.13
CA ALA A 55 -17.54 -19.15 -15.53
C ALA A 55 -16.25 -19.13 -16.35
N ASP A 56 -16.26 -19.82 -17.50
CA ASP A 56 -15.20 -19.78 -18.49
C ASP A 56 -15.49 -18.70 -19.53
N PHE A 57 -14.46 -17.91 -19.87
CA PHE A 57 -14.61 -16.76 -20.77
C PHE A 57 -14.96 -17.16 -22.19
N PHE A 58 -14.29 -18.20 -22.71
CA PHE A 58 -14.43 -18.65 -24.09
C PHE A 58 -15.72 -19.46 -24.28
N ALA A 59 -16.10 -20.26 -23.27
CA ALA A 59 -17.38 -20.96 -23.28
C ALA A 59 -18.60 -20.00 -23.31
N ARG A 60 -18.42 -18.75 -22.88
CA ARG A 60 -19.44 -17.68 -22.92
C ARG A 60 -19.40 -16.84 -24.19
N GLY A 61 -18.67 -17.28 -25.23
CA GLY A 61 -18.55 -16.57 -26.50
C GLY A 61 -17.44 -15.51 -26.52
N GLY A 62 -16.55 -15.51 -25.53
CA GLY A 62 -15.36 -14.68 -25.53
C GLY A 62 -14.31 -15.17 -26.52
N ASP A 63 -13.48 -14.24 -27.00
CA ASP A 63 -12.37 -14.54 -27.90
C ASP A 63 -11.05 -13.90 -27.40
N SER A 64 -9.94 -14.19 -28.09
CA SER A 64 -8.63 -13.66 -27.74
C SER A 64 -8.54 -12.14 -27.82
N LEU A 65 -9.36 -11.49 -28.66
CA LEU A 65 -9.39 -10.03 -28.78
C LEU A 65 -10.09 -9.39 -27.58
N LEU A 66 -11.23 -9.94 -27.15
CA LEU A 66 -11.93 -9.51 -25.93
C LEU A 66 -11.08 -9.79 -24.68
N MET A 67 -10.37 -10.92 -24.62
CA MET A 67 -9.42 -11.22 -23.55
C MET A 67 -8.26 -10.19 -23.52
N THR A 68 -7.72 -9.82 -24.68
CA THR A 68 -6.69 -8.78 -24.78
C THR A 68 -7.20 -7.41 -24.32
N ARG A 69 -8.47 -7.08 -24.63
CA ARG A 69 -9.12 -5.85 -24.16
C ARG A 69 -9.31 -5.87 -22.63
N LEU A 70 -9.77 -7.00 -22.08
CA LEU A 70 -9.91 -7.20 -20.63
C LEU A 70 -8.57 -6.98 -19.91
N VAL A 71 -7.50 -7.63 -20.36
CA VAL A 71 -6.14 -7.44 -19.81
C VAL A 71 -5.73 -5.98 -19.81
N ARG A 72 -5.98 -5.26 -20.93
CA ARG A 72 -5.66 -3.85 -21.05
C ARG A 72 -6.46 -2.96 -20.09
N TRP A 73 -7.73 -3.29 -19.86
CA TRP A 73 -8.57 -2.57 -18.90
C TRP A 73 -8.08 -2.78 -17.47
N ILE A 74 -7.75 -4.02 -17.10
CA ILE A 74 -7.18 -4.34 -15.78
C ILE A 74 -5.85 -3.62 -15.57
N ALA A 75 -4.97 -3.63 -16.57
CA ALA A 75 -3.67 -2.97 -16.48
C ALA A 75 -3.80 -1.45 -16.28
N ARG A 76 -4.79 -0.82 -16.92
CA ARG A 76 -5.07 0.62 -16.77
C ARG A 76 -5.69 0.96 -15.42
N GLU A 77 -6.62 0.14 -14.94
CA GLU A 77 -7.32 0.38 -13.68
C GLU A 77 -6.41 0.17 -12.47
N PHE A 78 -5.68 -0.95 -12.44
CA PHE A 78 -4.94 -1.38 -11.26
C PHE A 78 -3.42 -1.18 -11.37
N GLY A 79 -2.91 -0.68 -12.50
CA GLY A 79 -1.48 -0.46 -12.70
C GLY A 79 -0.64 -1.73 -12.70
N VAL A 80 -1.23 -2.89 -13.00
CA VAL A 80 -0.56 -4.20 -13.00
C VAL A 80 -0.26 -4.71 -14.41
N THR A 81 0.84 -5.45 -14.57
CA THR A 81 1.09 -6.21 -15.79
C THR A 81 0.47 -7.60 -15.66
N VAL A 82 -0.52 -7.91 -16.50
CA VAL A 82 -1.21 -9.21 -16.49
C VAL A 82 -0.71 -10.07 -17.64
N PRO A 83 -0.09 -11.25 -17.39
CA PRO A 83 0.32 -12.16 -18.45
C PRO A 83 -0.92 -12.75 -19.15
N LEU A 84 -1.08 -12.45 -20.44
CA LEU A 84 -2.25 -12.88 -21.22
C LEU A 84 -2.44 -14.41 -21.20
N HIS A 85 -1.34 -15.17 -21.27
CA HIS A 85 -1.36 -16.63 -21.29
C HIS A 85 -1.84 -17.25 -19.96
N GLU A 86 -1.62 -16.57 -18.83
CA GLU A 86 -2.17 -17.00 -17.54
C GLU A 86 -3.62 -16.59 -17.40
N MET A 87 -3.96 -15.38 -17.84
CA MET A 87 -5.32 -14.85 -17.78
C MET A 87 -6.31 -15.70 -18.60
N SER A 88 -5.91 -16.12 -19.80
CA SER A 88 -6.78 -16.82 -20.74
C SER A 88 -7.12 -18.26 -20.32
N ARG A 89 -6.41 -18.85 -19.36
CA ARG A 89 -6.65 -20.25 -18.94
C ARG A 89 -7.49 -20.37 -17.67
N ARG A 90 -7.97 -19.25 -17.15
CA ARG A 90 -8.59 -19.12 -15.84
C ARG A 90 -10.07 -18.80 -15.98
N ASN A 91 -10.89 -19.39 -15.11
CA ASN A 91 -12.29 -18.97 -14.92
C ASN A 91 -12.35 -17.59 -14.24
N LEU A 92 -13.54 -17.01 -14.12
CA LEU A 92 -13.74 -15.68 -13.54
C LEU A 92 -13.13 -15.54 -12.13
N GLY A 93 -13.34 -16.51 -11.24
CA GLY A 93 -12.80 -16.51 -9.89
C GLY A 93 -11.27 -16.54 -9.86
N ASP A 94 -10.67 -17.39 -10.70
CA ASP A 94 -9.22 -17.51 -10.82
C ASP A 94 -8.59 -16.26 -11.47
N GLN A 95 -9.28 -15.59 -12.39
CA GLN A 95 -8.84 -14.31 -12.95
C GLN A 95 -8.85 -13.22 -11.88
N VAL A 96 -9.90 -13.14 -11.07
CA VAL A 96 -9.98 -12.21 -9.93
C VAL A 96 -8.83 -12.47 -8.95
N ALA A 97 -8.58 -13.74 -8.60
CA ALA A 97 -7.49 -14.12 -7.72
C ALA A 97 -6.12 -13.74 -8.30
N LEU A 98 -5.90 -13.95 -9.60
CA LEU A 98 -4.66 -13.56 -10.29
C LEU A 98 -4.44 -12.05 -10.19
N VAL A 99 -5.44 -11.24 -10.55
CA VAL A 99 -5.33 -9.77 -10.53
C VAL A 99 -5.10 -9.24 -9.13
N HIS A 100 -5.84 -9.76 -8.14
CA HIS A 100 -5.63 -9.43 -6.74
C HIS A 100 -4.19 -9.76 -6.31
N SER A 101 -3.68 -10.95 -6.65
CA SER A 101 -2.28 -11.33 -6.33
C SER A 101 -1.23 -10.43 -6.99
N LEU A 102 -1.49 -9.97 -8.22
CA LEU A 102 -0.59 -9.08 -8.96
C LEU A 102 -0.58 -7.69 -8.33
N ARG A 103 -1.75 -7.18 -7.94
CA ARG A 103 -1.91 -5.89 -7.25
C ARG A 103 -1.22 -5.90 -5.88
N SER A 104 -1.43 -6.97 -5.10
CA SER A 104 -0.80 -7.14 -3.79
C SER A 104 0.73 -7.22 -3.88
N ARG A 105 1.27 -7.76 -4.97
CA ARG A 105 2.72 -7.77 -5.25
C ARG A 105 3.26 -6.45 -5.80
N ALA A 106 2.47 -5.73 -6.59
CA ALA A 106 2.84 -4.44 -7.18
C ALA A 106 2.81 -3.29 -6.16
N ARG A 107 2.08 -3.45 -5.05
CA ARG A 107 2.06 -2.45 -3.98
C ARG A 107 3.43 -2.39 -3.29
N PRO A 108 4.03 -1.20 -3.10
CA PRO A 108 5.19 -1.08 -2.24
C PRO A 108 4.83 -1.63 -0.86
N ARG A 109 5.63 -2.58 -0.37
CA ARG A 109 5.43 -3.20 0.95
C ARG A 109 5.24 -2.07 1.95
N ARG A 110 4.02 -1.91 2.49
CA ARG A 110 3.74 -0.94 3.56
C ARG A 110 4.77 -1.21 4.65
N THR A 111 5.66 -0.26 4.85
CA THR A 111 6.77 -0.32 5.78
C THR A 111 6.16 -0.37 7.19
N GLY A 112 5.83 -1.57 7.68
CA GLY A 112 5.37 -1.75 9.06
C GLY A 112 6.47 -1.39 10.07
N PRO A 113 6.26 -1.60 11.38
CA PRO A 113 7.29 -1.37 12.39
C PRO A 113 8.63 -2.07 12.09
N ALA A 114 8.60 -3.18 11.34
CA ALA A 114 9.77 -3.86 10.81
C ALA A 114 10.55 -3.01 9.80
N GLY A 115 9.87 -2.36 8.87
CA GLY A 115 10.52 -1.56 7.85
C GLY A 115 11.13 -0.26 8.39
N VAL A 116 10.58 0.33 9.46
CA VAL A 116 11.25 1.44 10.17
C VAL A 116 12.58 0.98 10.75
N ARG A 117 12.67 -0.25 11.27
CA ARG A 117 13.93 -0.80 11.80
C ARG A 117 14.92 -1.10 10.68
N GLU A 118 14.45 -1.67 9.57
CA GLU A 118 15.28 -1.96 8.39
C GLU A 118 15.87 -0.69 7.78
N VAL A 119 15.04 0.33 7.54
CA VAL A 119 15.49 1.63 7.02
C VAL A 119 16.49 2.26 7.99
N ARG A 120 16.24 2.22 9.30
CA ARG A 120 17.16 2.77 10.31
C ARG A 120 18.50 2.05 10.33
N ALA A 121 18.48 0.73 10.24
CA ALA A 121 19.70 -0.08 10.19
C ALA A 121 20.52 0.29 8.95
N PHE A 122 19.86 0.43 7.80
CA PHE A 122 20.50 0.87 6.57
C PHE A 122 21.10 2.28 6.68
N VAL A 123 20.32 3.27 7.15
CA VAL A 123 20.81 4.65 7.31
C VAL A 123 21.99 4.70 8.27
N THR A 124 21.89 4.03 9.42
CA THR A 124 22.99 3.91 10.40
C THR A 124 24.24 3.32 9.74
N GLN A 125 24.10 2.25 8.96
CA GLN A 125 25.23 1.62 8.30
C GLN A 125 25.83 2.54 7.21
N ALA A 126 24.99 3.19 6.42
CA ALA A 126 25.45 4.12 5.40
C ALA A 126 26.21 5.31 6.01
N TRP A 127 25.80 5.80 7.19
CA TRP A 127 26.55 6.81 7.93
C TRP A 127 27.93 6.32 8.35
N ARG A 128 28.00 5.12 8.92
CA ARG A 128 29.29 4.52 9.32
C ARG A 128 30.25 4.44 8.13
N ASP A 129 29.77 4.00 6.98
CA ASP A 129 30.58 3.87 5.78
C ASP A 129 30.99 5.23 5.18
N LEU A 130 30.13 6.24 5.27
CA LEU A 130 30.35 7.55 4.64
C LEU A 130 31.19 8.48 5.51
N LEU A 131 31.04 8.41 6.83
CA LEU A 131 31.71 9.27 7.81
C LEU A 131 32.92 8.59 8.46
N ASP A 132 33.14 7.30 8.17
CA ASP A 132 34.15 6.46 8.81
C ASP A 132 34.09 6.54 10.36
N CYS A 133 32.86 6.48 10.89
CA CYS A 133 32.59 6.70 12.31
C CYS A 133 32.08 5.42 13.04
N PRO A 134 32.25 5.33 14.37
CA PRO A 134 31.56 4.34 15.19
C PRO A 134 30.03 4.47 15.05
N THR A 135 29.27 3.44 15.43
CA THR A 135 27.80 3.45 15.32
C THR A 135 27.20 4.77 15.84
N PRO A 136 26.63 5.62 14.96
CA PRO A 136 26.11 6.92 15.37
C PRO A 136 24.88 6.73 16.26
N GLY A 137 24.71 7.65 17.21
CA GLY A 137 23.49 7.73 17.99
C GLY A 137 22.30 8.08 17.09
N ARG A 138 21.10 7.61 17.46
CA ARG A 138 19.87 7.85 16.69
C ARG A 138 19.52 9.33 16.48
N ARG A 139 19.95 10.17 17.42
CA ARG A 139 19.76 11.62 17.42
C ARG A 139 21.07 12.39 17.21
N SER A 140 22.14 11.69 16.82
CA SER A 140 23.39 12.35 16.46
C SER A 140 23.18 13.16 15.19
N ASP A 141 23.73 14.36 15.17
CA ASP A 141 23.70 15.26 14.01
C ASP A 141 24.74 14.83 12.98
N PHE A 142 24.31 14.69 11.72
CA PHE A 142 25.15 14.25 10.60
C PHE A 142 26.33 15.18 10.36
N PHE A 143 26.08 16.49 10.43
CA PHE A 143 27.07 17.52 10.12
C PHE A 143 28.07 17.68 11.27
N ALA A 144 27.62 17.51 12.52
CA ALA A 144 28.50 17.48 13.69
C ALA A 144 29.49 16.31 13.66
N LEU A 145 29.17 15.21 12.96
CA LEU A 145 30.04 14.06 12.74
C LEU A 145 30.93 14.19 11.48
N GLY A 146 30.96 15.36 10.84
CA GLY A 146 31.76 15.60 9.62
C GLY A 146 31.01 15.38 8.31
N GLY A 147 29.69 15.23 8.36
CA GLY A 147 28.84 15.19 7.18
C GLY A 147 28.83 16.50 6.40
N ASP A 148 28.71 16.39 5.08
CA ASP A 148 28.57 17.54 4.18
C ASP A 148 27.53 17.25 3.08
N SER A 149 27.27 18.23 2.22
CA SER A 149 26.28 18.10 1.12
C SER A 149 26.64 17.00 0.11
N LEU A 150 27.93 16.70 -0.08
CA LEU A 150 28.37 15.63 -0.99
C LEU A 150 28.07 14.27 -0.37
N LEU A 151 28.37 14.07 0.92
CA LEU A 151 28.03 12.86 1.66
C LEU A 151 26.51 12.68 1.77
N THR A 152 25.74 13.76 1.96
CA THR A 152 24.27 13.70 1.89
C THR A 152 23.78 13.25 0.51
N THR A 153 24.36 13.78 -0.56
CA THR A 153 24.02 13.36 -1.93
C THR A 153 24.31 11.87 -2.15
N ARG A 154 25.45 11.38 -1.65
CA ARG A 154 25.81 9.95 -1.69
C ARG A 154 24.83 9.10 -0.88
N LEU A 155 24.43 9.57 0.31
CA LEU A 155 23.43 8.90 1.13
C LEU A 155 22.09 8.78 0.41
N VAL A 156 21.60 9.87 -0.19
CA VAL A 156 20.37 9.89 -1.00
C VAL A 156 20.44 8.87 -2.15
N GLN A 157 21.57 8.82 -2.87
CA GLN A 157 21.73 7.85 -3.95
C GLN A 157 21.74 6.40 -3.44
N ARG A 158 22.38 6.11 -2.30
CA ARG A 158 22.37 4.78 -1.68
C ARG A 158 20.96 4.37 -1.26
N VAL A 159 20.24 5.27 -0.58
CA VAL A 159 18.84 5.06 -0.17
C VAL A 159 17.95 4.81 -1.39
N GLY A 160 18.09 5.60 -2.45
CA GLY A 160 17.26 5.44 -3.64
C GLY A 160 17.53 4.15 -4.40
N ARG A 161 18.78 3.65 -4.41
CA ARG A 161 19.13 2.35 -4.99
C ARG A 161 18.57 1.18 -4.17
N GLU A 162 18.66 1.25 -2.85
CA GLU A 162 18.20 0.18 -1.95
C GLU A 162 16.67 0.08 -1.93
N PHE A 163 15.99 1.21 -1.80
CA PHE A 163 14.56 1.25 -1.51
C PHE A 163 13.68 1.68 -2.70
N GLY A 164 14.28 2.03 -3.84
CA GLY A 164 13.54 2.43 -5.04
C GLY A 164 12.81 3.77 -4.90
N VAL A 165 13.23 4.63 -3.97
CA VAL A 165 12.61 5.95 -3.71
C VAL A 165 13.49 7.10 -4.18
N GLN A 166 12.87 8.20 -4.60
CA GLN A 166 13.58 9.45 -4.86
C GLN A 166 13.46 10.34 -3.62
N VAL A 167 14.59 10.56 -2.93
CA VAL A 167 14.64 11.44 -1.77
C VAL A 167 15.18 12.81 -2.21
N PRO A 168 14.43 13.91 -2.05
CA PRO A 168 14.98 15.25 -2.30
C PRO A 168 16.16 15.52 -1.38
N VAL A 169 17.29 15.95 -1.94
CA VAL A 169 18.50 16.24 -1.16
C VAL A 169 18.24 17.31 -0.10
N HIS A 170 17.43 18.32 -0.43
CA HIS A 170 17.00 19.35 0.52
C HIS A 170 16.32 18.76 1.77
N ASP A 171 15.42 17.80 1.59
CA ASP A 171 14.70 17.20 2.72
C ASP A 171 15.62 16.31 3.56
N MET A 172 16.58 15.64 2.91
CA MET A 172 17.61 14.87 3.62
C MET A 172 18.55 15.78 4.42
N LEU A 173 18.89 16.97 3.91
CA LEU A 173 19.68 17.97 4.63
C LEU A 173 18.90 18.57 5.82
N ALA A 174 17.59 18.73 5.68
CA ALA A 174 16.71 19.24 6.74
C ALA A 174 16.43 18.21 7.85
N ALA A 175 16.76 16.93 7.62
CA ALA A 175 16.70 15.84 8.59
C ALA A 175 18.13 15.46 9.01
N PRO A 176 18.77 16.18 9.94
CA PRO A 176 20.17 15.95 10.27
C PRO A 176 20.41 14.68 11.08
N THR A 177 19.40 14.03 11.66
CA THR A 177 19.59 12.84 12.49
C THR A 177 19.18 11.53 11.82
N VAL A 178 19.76 10.41 12.25
CA VAL A 178 19.40 9.06 11.77
C VAL A 178 17.89 8.79 11.89
N ASP A 179 17.26 9.20 13.00
CA ASP A 179 15.82 8.98 13.20
C ASP A 179 14.97 9.84 12.25
N GLU A 180 15.32 11.11 12.02
CA GLU A 180 14.60 11.97 11.09
C GLU A 180 14.75 11.49 9.64
N GLN A 181 15.95 11.11 9.23
CA GLN A 181 16.20 10.55 7.90
C GLN A 181 15.47 9.23 7.70
N THR A 182 15.43 8.38 8.73
CA THR A 182 14.64 7.15 8.70
C THR A 182 13.17 7.47 8.49
N LEU A 183 12.61 8.41 9.24
CA LEU A 183 11.19 8.79 9.13
C LEU A 183 10.88 9.41 7.76
N LEU A 184 11.77 10.25 7.22
CA LEU A 184 11.65 10.82 5.89
C LEU A 184 11.54 9.72 4.83
N VAL A 185 12.47 8.75 4.85
CA VAL A 185 12.49 7.64 3.89
C VAL A 185 11.27 6.74 4.04
N VAL A 186 10.87 6.42 5.28
CA VAL A 186 9.65 5.63 5.55
C VAL A 186 8.40 6.37 5.06
N GLY A 187 8.32 7.69 5.25
CA GLY A 187 7.22 8.52 4.74
C GLY A 187 7.09 8.43 3.22
N LEU A 188 8.21 8.49 2.50
CA LEU A 188 8.26 8.34 1.05
C LEU A 188 7.86 6.93 0.60
N LEU A 189 8.26 5.89 1.34
CA LEU A 189 7.91 4.49 1.04
C LEU A 189 6.42 4.18 1.25
N THR A 190 5.79 4.85 2.22
CA THR A 190 4.39 4.61 2.59
C THR A 190 3.41 5.52 1.85
N GLY A 191 3.90 6.47 1.04
CA GLY A 191 3.07 7.47 0.36
C GLY A 191 2.44 8.49 1.33
N GLY A 192 3.00 8.64 2.53
CA GLY A 192 2.51 9.58 3.54
C GLY A 192 2.76 11.03 3.13
N PRO A 193 2.04 12.01 3.73
CA PRO A 193 2.32 13.42 3.52
C PRO A 193 3.79 13.70 3.83
N ARG A 194 4.48 14.38 2.89
CA ARG A 194 5.88 14.78 3.10
C ARG A 194 5.95 15.52 4.41
N PRO A 195 6.80 15.13 5.37
CA PRO A 195 6.99 15.92 6.56
C PRO A 195 7.45 17.31 6.10
N THR A 196 6.62 18.33 6.34
CA THR A 196 7.04 19.73 6.25
C THR A 196 8.07 19.94 7.35
N LEU A 197 9.32 19.57 7.05
CA LEU A 197 10.49 19.98 7.79
C LEU A 197 10.62 21.48 7.53
N GLY A 198 9.94 22.26 8.37
CA GLY A 198 10.19 23.68 8.48
C GLY A 198 11.68 23.87 8.78
N LEU A 199 12.32 24.77 8.05
CA LEU A 199 13.70 25.20 8.31
C LEU A 199 13.88 25.37 9.82
N PRO A 200 14.88 24.70 10.45
CA PRO A 200 15.17 24.97 11.84
C PRO A 200 15.53 26.45 11.96
N ASP A 201 14.78 27.16 12.81
CA ASP A 201 15.15 28.48 13.29
C ASP A 201 16.56 28.36 13.88
N ARG A 202 17.56 28.83 13.13
CA ARG A 202 18.94 28.88 13.60
C ARG A 202 19.00 29.98 14.64
N ALA A 203 18.67 29.62 15.86
CA ALA A 203 18.89 30.45 17.04
C ALA A 203 20.34 30.94 17.03
N ALA A 204 20.47 32.27 17.04
CA ALA A 204 21.69 33.02 17.26
C ALA A 204 22.24 32.82 18.68
#